data_AF-A0A7S3S9E3-F1
#
_entry.id   AF-A0A7S3S9E3-F1
#
_cell.length_a   1.000
_cell.length_b   1.000
_cell.length_c   1.000
_cell.angle_alpha   90.00
_cell.angle_beta   90.00
_cell.angle_gamma   90.00
#
_symmetry.space_group_name_H-M   'P 1'
#
loop_
_entity.id
_entity.type
_entity.pdbx_description
1 polymer ?
#
loop_
_entity_poly.entity_id
_entity_poly.type
_entity_poly.pdbx_seq_one_letter_code
_entity_poly.pdbx_strand_id
1 'polypeptide(L)'
;EIHGPFGKGFFSNRPTFNKVLDMIHEDGAFKNFDVVVKADPDLVLVPKRLRARLAIRRPAEEPWYFANCNSSQIQYVTMQGPLEVFSRGMVERFNKTARDRDCLMTKAEHVMAGEDMFLDRCMHWIGGHRLMDLNLVSDGFCDWPMDESCANHTL
;
A
#
# COMPACT_ATOMS: atom_id res chain seq x y z
N GLU A 1 -3.17 -5.86 22.88
CA GLU A 1 -3.14 -6.40 21.51
C GLU A 1 -4.39 -5.93 20.78
N ILE A 2 -4.28 -5.61 19.49
CA ILE A 2 -5.45 -5.36 18.66
C ILE A 2 -5.71 -6.68 17.95
N HIS A 3 -6.84 -7.32 18.25
CA HIS A 3 -7.23 -8.56 17.58
C HIS A 3 -7.77 -8.18 16.21
N GLY A 4 -7.01 -8.50 15.17
CA GLY A 4 -7.52 -8.45 13.79
C GLY A 4 -8.63 -9.49 13.59
N PRO A 5 -9.37 -9.41 12.48
CA PRO A 5 -10.54 -10.27 12.21
C PRO A 5 -10.22 -11.79 12.15
N PHE A 6 -8.95 -12.18 12.20
CA PHE A 6 -8.50 -13.58 12.12
C PHE A 6 -7.95 -14.16 13.43
N GLY A 7 -8.16 -13.51 14.57
CA GLY A 7 -7.78 -14.06 15.88
C GLY A 7 -6.26 -14.15 16.14
N LYS A 8 -5.42 -13.72 15.19
CA LYS A 8 -3.99 -13.49 15.39
C LYS A 8 -3.78 -12.02 15.74
N GLY A 9 -3.04 -11.76 16.81
CA GLY A 9 -2.70 -10.40 17.24
C GLY A 9 -1.78 -9.76 16.22
N PHE A 10 -2.32 -8.86 15.40
CA PHE A 10 -1.51 -7.95 14.60
C PHE A 10 -1.30 -6.70 15.43
N PHE A 11 -0.04 -6.33 15.68
CA PHE A 11 0.24 -5.02 16.27
C PHE A 11 -0.11 -3.95 15.23
N SER A 12 -0.84 -2.92 15.62
CA SER A 12 -1.02 -1.75 14.75
C SER A 12 0.34 -1.06 14.60
N ASN A 13 0.98 -1.32 13.47
CA ASN A 13 2.24 -0.72 13.02
C ASN A 13 2.02 0.65 12.35
N ARG A 14 0.76 1.04 12.11
CA ARG A 14 0.36 2.32 11.50
C ARG A 14 1.10 3.54 12.06
N PRO A 15 1.19 3.78 13.39
CA PRO A 15 1.89 4.96 13.90
C PRO A 15 3.36 5.01 13.49
N THR A 16 4.02 3.86 13.46
CA THR A 16 5.42 3.72 13.02
C THR A 16 5.56 4.09 11.56
N PHE A 17 4.71 3.55 10.68
CA PHE A 17 4.78 3.84 9.24
C PHE A 17 4.42 5.28 8.89
N ASN A 18 3.45 5.87 9.58
CA ASN A 18 3.16 7.29 9.45
C ASN A 18 4.39 8.15 9.78
N LYS A 19 5.09 7.82 10.88
CA LYS A 19 6.30 8.54 11.27
C LYS A 19 7.45 8.34 10.27
N VAL A 20 7.60 7.15 9.71
CA VAL A 20 8.60 6.89 8.65
C VAL A 20 8.31 7.72 7.41
N LEU A 21 7.05 7.79 6.96
CA LEU A 21 6.68 8.64 5.83
C LEU A 21 6.90 10.13 6.14
N ASP A 22 6.68 10.58 7.38
CA ASP A 22 7.01 11.95 7.81
C ASP A 22 8.50 12.23 7.69
N MET A 23 9.35 11.30 8.15
CA MET A 23 10.80 11.43 8.04
C MET A 23 11.28 11.43 6.58
N ILE A 24 10.69 10.62 5.71
CA ILE A 24 10.99 10.62 4.27
C ILE A 24 10.63 11.99 3.65
N HIS A 25 9.52 12.58 4.06
CA HIS A 25 9.11 13.90 3.57
C HIS A 25 10.03 15.03 4.07
N GLU A 26 10.39 14.99 5.36
CA GLU A 26 11.30 15.94 6.00
C GLU A 26 12.71 15.89 5.38
N ASP A 27 13.25 14.69 5.14
CA ASP A 27 14.55 14.50 4.47
C ASP A 27 14.53 14.98 3.01
N GLY A 28 13.43 14.72 2.30
CA GLY A 28 13.19 15.26 0.97
C GLY A 28 13.93 14.55 -0.17
N ALA A 29 14.76 13.53 0.08
CA ALA A 29 15.45 12.80 -0.99
C ALA A 29 14.48 12.17 -2.01
N PHE A 30 13.28 11.80 -1.58
CA PHE A 30 12.23 11.25 -2.45
C PHE A 30 11.84 12.20 -3.60
N LYS A 31 12.11 13.51 -3.46
CA LYS A 31 11.80 14.52 -4.49
C LYS A 31 12.58 14.32 -5.79
N ASN A 32 13.70 13.59 -5.74
CA ASN A 32 14.54 13.27 -6.89
C ASN A 32 14.13 11.98 -7.63
N PHE A 33 13.06 11.31 -7.18
CA PHE A 33 12.59 10.07 -7.76
C PHE A 33 11.13 10.19 -8.20
N ASP A 34 10.74 9.41 -9.20
CA ASP A 34 9.36 9.38 -9.69
C ASP A 34 8.42 8.64 -8.74
N VAL A 35 8.96 7.61 -8.08
CA VAL A 35 8.21 6.68 -7.24
C VAL A 35 8.94 6.40 -5.94
N VAL A 36 8.16 6.17 -4.89
CA VAL A 36 8.60 5.64 -3.61
C VAL A 36 8.01 4.24 -3.45
N VAL A 37 8.82 3.31 -2.95
CA VAL A 37 8.44 1.92 -2.75
C VAL A 37 8.66 1.58 -1.27
N LYS A 38 7.59 1.14 -0.59
CA LYS A 38 7.72 0.38 0.65
C LYS A 38 7.78 -1.10 0.25
N ALA A 39 8.74 -1.82 0.81
CA ALA A 39 8.92 -3.24 0.62
C ALA A 39 9.16 -3.88 1.98
N ASP A 40 8.41 -4.94 2.29
CA ASP A 40 8.64 -5.68 3.53
C ASP A 40 9.90 -6.54 3.44
N PRO A 41 10.55 -6.89 4.57
CA PRO A 41 11.82 -7.60 4.58
C PRO A 41 11.80 -9.00 3.94
N ASP A 42 10.63 -9.61 3.80
CA ASP A 42 10.41 -10.92 3.20
C ASP A 42 10.07 -10.85 1.69
N LEU A 43 10.03 -9.66 1.10
CA LEU A 43 9.83 -9.47 -0.33
C LEU A 43 11.14 -9.47 -1.11
N VAL A 44 11.21 -10.30 -2.16
CA VAL A 44 12.22 -10.16 -3.22
C VAL A 44 11.76 -9.15 -4.26
N LEU A 45 12.22 -7.91 -4.16
CA LEU A 45 11.97 -6.88 -5.16
C LEU A 45 12.96 -7.01 -6.33
N VAL A 46 12.43 -7.17 -7.55
CA VAL A 46 13.22 -7.13 -8.80
C VAL A 46 12.98 -5.79 -9.51
N PRO A 47 13.87 -4.78 -9.39
CA PRO A 47 13.59 -3.42 -9.86
C PRO A 47 13.26 -3.34 -11.36
N LYS A 48 13.87 -4.19 -12.19
CA LYS A 48 13.59 -4.24 -13.63
C LYS A 48 12.13 -4.62 -13.92
N ARG A 49 11.55 -5.55 -13.15
CA ARG A 49 10.13 -5.95 -13.30
C ARG A 49 9.20 -4.81 -12.88
N LEU A 50 9.50 -4.15 -11.76
CA LEU A 50 8.71 -3.00 -11.30
C LEU A 50 8.77 -1.85 -12.33
N ARG A 51 9.96 -1.52 -12.86
CA ARG A 51 10.10 -0.48 -13.91
C ARG A 51 9.26 -0.77 -15.15
N ALA A 52 9.19 -2.03 -15.59
CA ALA A 52 8.33 -2.41 -16.72
C ALA A 52 6.84 -2.17 -16.44
N ARG A 53 6.38 -2.40 -15.20
CA ARG A 53 5.01 -2.10 -14.76
C ARG A 53 4.74 -0.59 -14.66
N LEU A 54 5.75 0.19 -14.30
CA LEU A 54 5.67 1.64 -14.18
C LEU A 54 5.63 2.39 -15.52
N ALA A 55 6.12 1.76 -16.60
CA ALA A 55 6.30 2.40 -17.90
C ALA A 55 5.00 2.90 -18.59
N ILE A 56 3.82 2.54 -18.08
CA ILE A 56 2.50 2.84 -18.69
C ILE A 56 1.63 3.68 -17.75
N ARG A 57 2.20 4.65 -17.01
CA ARG A 57 1.44 5.30 -15.93
C ARG A 57 1.67 6.81 -15.80
N ARG A 58 0.77 7.42 -15.02
CA ARG A 58 0.58 8.87 -14.81
C ARG A 58 1.89 9.58 -14.41
N PRO A 59 2.00 10.90 -14.66
CA PRO A 59 3.14 11.70 -14.21
C PRO A 59 3.45 11.51 -12.72
N ALA A 60 4.72 11.59 -12.34
CA ALA A 60 5.17 11.39 -10.96
C ALA A 60 4.62 12.45 -9.99
N GLU A 61 4.30 13.64 -10.50
CA GLU A 61 3.70 14.76 -9.79
C GLU A 61 2.23 14.54 -9.44
N GLU A 62 1.53 13.72 -10.23
CA GLU A 62 0.14 13.37 -9.94
C GLU A 62 0.10 12.44 -8.73
N PRO A 63 -0.86 12.59 -7.81
CA PRO A 63 -0.97 11.76 -6.62
C PRO A 63 -1.61 10.44 -7.00
N TRP A 64 -0.80 9.38 -7.16
CA TRP A 64 -1.29 8.06 -7.50
C TRP A 64 -0.53 6.98 -6.73
N TYR A 65 -1.16 5.81 -6.60
CA TYR A 65 -0.60 4.64 -5.94
C TYR A 65 -1.16 3.35 -6.54
N PHE A 66 -0.50 2.21 -6.30
CA PHE A 66 -1.03 0.91 -6.71
C PHE A 66 -1.98 0.30 -5.68
N ALA A 67 -3.13 -0.16 -6.18
CA ALA A 67 -3.88 -1.20 -5.51
C ALA A 67 -3.64 -2.52 -6.24
N ASN A 68 -3.14 -3.48 -5.48
CA ASN A 68 -2.59 -4.74 -5.95
C ASN A 68 -3.40 -5.95 -5.48
N CYS A 69 -4.43 -5.74 -4.67
CA CYS A 69 -5.19 -6.81 -4.02
C CYS A 69 -6.68 -6.58 -4.24
N ASN A 70 -7.34 -7.49 -4.96
CA ASN A 70 -8.79 -7.61 -4.90
C ASN A 70 -9.11 -8.59 -3.77
N SER A 71 -10.00 -8.26 -2.84
CA SER A 71 -10.34 -9.17 -1.74
C SER A 71 -11.85 -9.26 -1.54
N SER A 72 -12.40 -10.45 -1.76
CA SER A 72 -13.82 -10.78 -1.56
C SER A 72 -14.19 -10.75 -0.09
N GLN A 73 -13.20 -10.94 0.80
CA GLN A 73 -13.39 -10.88 2.25
C GLN A 73 -13.86 -9.50 2.72
N ILE A 74 -13.38 -8.44 2.06
CA ILE A 74 -13.73 -7.05 2.36
C ILE A 74 -14.47 -6.35 1.21
N GLN A 75 -14.79 -7.09 0.14
CA GLN A 75 -15.45 -6.61 -1.08
C GLN A 75 -14.82 -5.32 -1.62
N TYR A 76 -13.49 -5.27 -1.64
CA TYR A 76 -12.74 -4.05 -1.94
C TYR A 76 -11.41 -4.34 -2.62
N VAL A 77 -11.01 -3.45 -3.53
CA VAL A 77 -9.68 -3.45 -4.12
C VAL A 77 -8.80 -2.52 -3.31
N THR A 78 -7.82 -3.10 -2.62
CA THR A 78 -6.91 -2.42 -1.70
C THR A 78 -5.46 -2.49 -2.19
N MET A 79 -4.64 -1.59 -1.68
CA MET A 79 -3.21 -1.81 -1.56
C MET A 79 -2.94 -2.75 -0.38
N GLN A 80 -2.10 -3.75 -0.61
CA GLN A 80 -1.70 -4.76 0.35
C GLN A 80 -0.17 -4.88 0.34
N GLY A 81 0.41 -5.11 1.51
CA GLY A 81 1.79 -5.58 1.61
C GLY A 81 2.00 -6.90 0.83
N PRO A 82 3.26 -7.29 0.55
CA PRO A 82 4.49 -6.69 1.03
C PRO A 82 5.11 -5.62 0.12
N LEU A 83 4.38 -5.15 -0.92
CA LEU A 83 4.88 -4.16 -1.87
C LEU A 83 3.86 -3.03 -2.08
N GLU A 84 4.19 -1.85 -1.57
CA GLU A 84 3.40 -0.64 -1.77
C GLU A 84 4.18 0.37 -2.60
N VAL A 85 3.53 0.94 -3.61
CA VAL A 85 4.17 1.83 -4.58
C VAL A 85 3.35 3.10 -4.72
N PHE A 86 4.02 4.23 -4.53
CA PHE A 86 3.43 5.56 -4.52
C PHE A 86 4.19 6.48 -5.46
N SER A 87 3.48 7.38 -6.12
CA SER A 87 4.14 8.48 -6.81
C SER A 87 4.74 9.48 -5.83
N ARG A 88 5.74 10.24 -6.29
CA ARG A 88 6.24 11.40 -5.53
C ARG A 88 5.12 12.36 -5.13
N GLY A 89 4.16 12.63 -6.03
CA GLY A 89 3.00 13.47 -5.77
C GLY A 89 2.09 12.92 -4.66
N MET A 90 1.98 11.59 -4.56
CA MET A 90 1.18 10.95 -3.54
C MET A 90 1.83 11.05 -2.16
N VAL A 91 3.14 10.83 -2.07
CA VAL A 91 3.91 11.05 -0.82
C VAL A 91 3.78 12.50 -0.38
N GLU A 92 4.02 13.45 -1.29
CA GLU A 92 3.91 14.88 -1.01
C GLU A 92 2.52 15.25 -0.47
N ARG A 93 1.45 14.72 -1.08
CA ARG A 93 0.09 14.97 -0.63
C ARG A 93 -0.19 14.32 0.73
N PHE A 94 0.13 13.04 0.89
CA PHE A 94 -0.14 12.30 2.13
C PHE A 94 0.56 12.90 3.35
N ASN A 95 1.76 13.46 3.19
CA ASN A 95 2.50 14.12 4.27
C ASN A 95 1.98 15.53 4.60
N LYS A 96 1.34 16.21 3.65
CA LYS A 96 0.69 17.52 3.89
C LYS A 96 -0.72 17.41 4.45
N THR A 97 -1.30 16.21 4.46
CA THR A 97 -2.65 15.93 4.97
C THR A 97 -2.69 15.95 6.49
N ALA A 98 -3.71 16.58 7.07
CA ALA A 98 -4.02 16.43 8.48
C ALA A 98 -4.71 15.08 8.72
N ARG A 99 -3.92 14.00 8.86
CA ARG A 99 -4.40 12.60 8.80
C ARG A 99 -5.55 12.30 9.77
N ASP A 100 -5.51 12.84 10.99
CA ASP A 100 -6.55 12.61 12.01
C ASP A 100 -7.91 13.21 11.62
N ARG A 101 -7.93 14.20 10.73
CA ARG A 101 -9.15 14.88 10.26
C ARG A 101 -9.58 14.40 8.88
N ASP A 102 -8.61 14.24 7.98
CA ASP A 102 -8.86 14.08 6.54
C ASP A 102 -8.84 12.62 6.09
N CYS A 103 -8.18 11.71 6.82
CA CYS A 103 -8.24 10.27 6.56
C CYS A 103 -9.52 9.68 7.18
N LEU A 104 -10.63 9.72 6.44
CA LEU A 104 -11.90 9.20 6.94
C LEU A 104 -11.88 7.66 7.02
N MET A 105 -12.10 7.12 8.21
CA MET A 105 -12.28 5.68 8.41
C MET A 105 -13.44 5.42 9.37
N THR A 106 -14.23 4.39 9.09
CA THR A 106 -15.23 3.88 10.02
C THR A 106 -14.56 3.32 11.28
N LYS A 107 -15.30 3.19 12.38
CA LYS A 107 -14.80 2.55 13.61
C LYS A 107 -14.31 1.13 13.35
N ALA A 108 -15.00 0.38 12.49
CA ALA A 108 -14.62 -0.99 12.13
C ALA A 108 -13.29 -1.00 11.37
N GLU A 109 -13.13 -0.15 10.36
CA GLU A 109 -11.87 0.00 9.63
C GLU A 109 -10.73 0.42 10.56
N HIS A 110 -10.97 1.33 11.51
CA HIS A 110 -9.95 1.73 12.48
C HIS A 110 -9.42 0.59 13.35
N VAL A 111 -10.25 -0.42 13.63
CA VAL A 111 -9.86 -1.60 14.42
C VAL A 111 -9.19 -2.65 13.55
N MET A 112 -9.62 -2.80 12.30
CA MET A 112 -9.17 -3.87 11.40
C MET A 112 -7.99 -3.48 10.51
N ALA A 113 -7.79 -2.19 10.24
CA ALA A 113 -6.79 -1.74 9.28
C ALA A 113 -5.37 -1.86 9.83
N GLY A 114 -4.55 -2.65 9.13
CA GLY A 114 -3.09 -2.52 9.15
C GLY A 114 -2.63 -1.19 8.55
N GLU A 115 -1.33 -0.98 8.46
CA GLU A 115 -0.78 0.23 7.84
C GLU A 115 -1.13 0.32 6.35
N ASP A 116 -1.12 -0.79 5.62
CA ASP A 116 -1.36 -0.85 4.17
C ASP A 116 -2.81 -0.44 3.83
N MET A 117 -3.78 -0.99 4.55
CA MET A 117 -5.19 -0.62 4.45
C MET A 117 -5.41 0.83 4.88
N PHE A 118 -4.76 1.29 5.94
CA PHE A 118 -4.84 2.71 6.34
C PHE A 118 -4.31 3.64 5.25
N LEU A 119 -3.16 3.30 4.65
CA LEU A 119 -2.57 4.06 3.56
C LEU A 119 -3.51 4.06 2.35
N ASP A 120 -4.02 2.91 1.90
CA ASP A 120 -4.98 2.84 0.79
C ASP A 120 -6.19 3.75 1.05
N ARG A 121 -6.83 3.59 2.21
CA ARG A 121 -8.05 4.33 2.54
C ARG A 121 -7.80 5.81 2.64
N CYS A 122 -6.76 6.23 3.35
CA CYS A 122 -6.46 7.64 3.46
C CYS A 122 -6.11 8.24 2.10
N MET A 123 -5.24 7.58 1.32
CA MET A 123 -4.84 8.06 0.00
C MET A 123 -6.03 8.18 -0.95
N HIS A 124 -6.98 7.24 -0.88
CA HIS A 124 -8.25 7.33 -1.61
C HIS A 124 -9.04 8.59 -1.20
N TRP A 125 -9.26 8.80 0.11
CA TRP A 125 -10.06 9.92 0.62
C TRP A 125 -9.46 11.29 0.32
N ILE A 126 -8.14 11.41 0.32
CA ILE A 126 -7.44 12.65 -0.05
C ILE A 126 -7.26 12.81 -1.57
N GLY A 127 -7.98 12.01 -2.37
CA GLY A 127 -8.07 12.17 -3.82
C GLY A 127 -6.86 11.63 -4.59
N GLY A 128 -6.18 10.61 -4.05
CA GLY A 128 -5.17 9.85 -4.78
C GLY A 128 -5.80 8.97 -5.87
N HIS A 129 -5.19 8.95 -7.04
CA HIS A 129 -5.58 8.07 -8.13
C HIS A 129 -5.12 6.64 -7.83
N ARG A 130 -6.07 5.80 -7.47
CA ARG A 130 -5.82 4.37 -7.28
C ARG A 130 -5.67 3.68 -8.64
N LEU A 131 -4.47 3.23 -8.95
CA LEU A 131 -4.15 2.50 -10.17
C LEU A 131 -4.16 1.00 -9.86
N MET A 132 -4.95 0.23 -10.60
CA MET A 132 -5.01 -1.22 -10.38
C MET A 132 -3.84 -1.94 -11.05
N ASP A 133 -3.15 -2.77 -10.27
CA ASP A 133 -2.17 -3.74 -10.76
C ASP A 133 -2.26 -5.02 -9.92
N LEU A 134 -3.34 -5.78 -10.15
CA LEU A 134 -3.61 -7.03 -9.43
C LEU A 134 -2.62 -8.15 -9.74
N ASN A 135 -1.56 -7.88 -10.51
CA ASN A 135 -0.48 -8.82 -10.78
C ASN A 135 0.86 -8.36 -10.17
N LEU A 136 0.81 -7.38 -9.27
CA LEU A 136 1.99 -6.80 -8.63
C LEU A 136 2.47 -7.64 -7.44
N VAL A 137 1.53 -8.18 -6.66
CA VAL A 137 1.76 -9.02 -5.47
C VAL A 137 0.74 -10.16 -5.48
N SER A 138 1.16 -11.36 -5.08
CA SER A 138 0.26 -12.46 -4.78
C SER A 138 0.30 -12.72 -3.28
N ASP A 139 -0.84 -12.57 -2.62
CA ASP A 139 -1.00 -12.76 -1.17
C ASP A 139 -2.29 -13.55 -0.88
N GLY A 140 -2.28 -14.37 0.17
CA GLY A 140 -3.40 -15.25 0.54
C GLY A 140 -4.66 -14.51 1.02
N PHE A 141 -4.56 -13.23 1.37
CA PHE A 141 -5.70 -12.37 1.66
C PHE A 141 -6.44 -11.91 0.39
N CYS A 142 -5.75 -11.92 -0.74
CA CYS A 142 -6.26 -11.48 -2.02
C CYS A 142 -6.90 -12.63 -2.81
N ASP A 143 -7.97 -12.30 -3.54
CA ASP A 143 -8.58 -13.16 -4.55
C ASP A 143 -7.64 -13.21 -5.76
N TRP A 144 -6.60 -14.04 -5.65
CA TRP A 144 -5.74 -14.31 -6.77
C TRP A 144 -6.41 -15.39 -7.64
N PRO A 145 -6.47 -15.23 -8.98
CA PRO A 145 -6.76 -16.36 -9.86
C PRO A 145 -5.60 -17.34 -9.69
N MET A 146 -5.77 -18.35 -8.84
CA MET A 146 -4.78 -19.38 -8.52
C MET A 146 -4.02 -19.78 -9.78
N ASP A 147 -2.79 -19.28 -9.93
CA ASP A 147 -1.83 -19.97 -10.76
C ASP A 147 -1.24 -21.04 -9.84
N GLU A 148 -1.66 -22.29 -10.07
CA GLU A 148 -1.21 -23.47 -9.32
C GLU A 148 0.33 -23.61 -9.33
N SER A 149 1.03 -22.85 -10.18
CA SER A 149 2.48 -22.83 -10.26
C SER A 149 3.16 -22.40 -8.96
N CYS A 150 2.60 -21.47 -8.17
CA CYS A 150 3.23 -20.99 -6.93
C CYS A 150 2.82 -21.78 -5.67
N ALA A 151 1.71 -22.52 -5.71
CA ALA A 151 1.20 -23.26 -4.55
C ALA A 151 1.99 -24.55 -4.24
N ASN A 152 2.73 -25.07 -5.23
CA ASN A 152 3.44 -26.36 -5.14
C ASN A 152 4.96 -26.24 -4.97
N HIS A 153 5.52 -25.04 -4.83
CA HIS A 153 6.93 -24.87 -4.50
C HIS A 153 7.10 -24.66 -2.99
N THR A 154 6.85 -25.73 -2.23
CA THR A 154 7.45 -25.89 -0.91
C THR A 154 8.96 -26.03 -1.09
N LEU A 155 9.74 -25.13 -0.50
CA LEU A 155 11.16 -25.36 -0.24
C LEU A 155 11.35 -26.50 0.76
#